data_AF-A0A7K4MWQ8-F1
#
_entry.id   AF-A0A7K4MWQ8-F1
#
_cell.length_a   1.000
_cell.length_b   1.000
_cell.length_c   1.000
_cell.angle_alpha   90.00
_cell.angle_beta   90.00
_cell.angle_gamma   90.00
#
_symmetry.space_group_name_H-M   'P 1'
#
loop_
_entity.id
_entity.type
_entity.pdbx_description
1 polymer ?
#
loop_
_entity_poly.entity_id
_entity_poly.type
_entity_poly.pdbx_seq_one_letter_code
_entity_poly.pdbx_strand_id
1 'polypeptide(L)'
;MCPICWINGILFLLFGASALSFGTEWYILVPSIVLLGYGCYKIWDGIKKGKKFTAEQKANSKRTIIRFVIGVAIGLYTGFAIMFAISSAEHQRMHNLLEQHGIEEHGH
;
A
#
# COMPACT_ATOMS: atom_id res chain seq x y z
N MET A 1 10.19 -12.03 15.69
CA MET A 1 9.52 -10.72 15.57
C MET A 1 8.11 -10.90 16.07
N CYS A 2 7.57 -9.97 16.86
CA CYS A 2 6.13 -10.02 17.18
C CYS A 2 5.35 -9.78 15.88
N PRO A 3 4.60 -10.77 15.36
CA PRO A 3 3.98 -10.68 14.04
C PRO A 3 2.97 -9.53 13.97
N ILE A 4 2.24 -9.29 15.06
CA ILE A 4 1.31 -8.16 15.19
C ILE A 4 2.01 -6.80 15.21
N CYS A 5 3.15 -6.67 15.90
CA CYS A 5 3.90 -5.40 15.89
C CYS A 5 4.47 -5.08 14.50
N TRP A 6 4.92 -6.11 13.78
CA TRP A 6 5.48 -5.96 12.44
C TRP A 6 4.39 -5.66 11.40
N ILE A 7 3.27 -6.39 11.42
CA ILE A 7 2.13 -6.17 10.53
C ILE A 7 1.53 -4.78 10.76
N ASN A 8 1.25 -4.40 12.02
CA ASN A 8 0.71 -3.07 12.31
C ASN A 8 1.70 -1.97 11.95
N GLY A 9 2.99 -2.16 12.19
CA GLY A 9 4.02 -1.21 11.82
C GLY A 9 4.07 -0.95 10.31
N ILE A 10 4.00 -2.01 9.51
CA ILE A 10 3.94 -1.88 8.04
C ILE A 10 2.64 -1.23 7.58
N LEU A 11 1.50 -1.57 8.18
CA LEU A 11 0.23 -0.93 7.87
C LEU A 11 0.28 0.58 8.10
N PHE A 12 0.78 1.02 9.25
CA PHE A 12 0.92 2.45 9.56
C PHE A 12 1.91 3.16 8.64
N LEU A 13 2.98 2.48 8.21
CA LEU A 13 3.90 3.03 7.21
C LEU A 13 3.25 3.17 5.84
N LEU A 14 2.52 2.17 5.36
CA LEU A 14 1.84 2.21 4.06
C LEU A 14 0.77 3.31 4.04
N PHE A 15 -0.07 3.38 5.06
CA PHE A 15 -1.08 4.44 5.18
C PHE A 15 -0.46 5.82 5.35
N GLY A 16 0.57 5.96 6.20
CA GLY A 16 1.27 7.23 6.41
C GLY A 16 1.96 7.74 5.15
N ALA A 17 2.67 6.86 4.43
CA ALA A 17 3.32 7.21 3.17
C ALA A 17 2.31 7.55 2.06
N SER A 18 1.19 6.80 1.99
CA SER A 18 0.14 7.10 1.02
C SER A 18 -0.49 8.47 1.29
N ALA A 19 -0.88 8.75 2.54
CA ALA A 19 -1.47 10.03 2.92
C ALA A 19 -0.50 11.21 2.70
N LEU A 20 0.80 11.00 2.92
CA LEU A 20 1.84 12.00 2.65
C LEU A 20 1.98 12.32 1.15
N SER A 21 1.70 11.37 0.25
CA SER A 21 1.75 11.59 -1.20
C SER A 21 0.56 12.38 -1.76
N PHE A 22 -0.59 12.42 -1.07
CA PHE A 22 -1.80 13.07 -1.56
C PHE A 22 -2.05 14.46 -0.95
N GLY A 23 -1.53 14.76 0.25
CA GLY A 23 -1.86 15.97 0.99
C GLY A 23 -0.69 16.93 1.17
N THR A 24 -0.74 18.10 0.52
CA THR A 24 0.13 19.25 0.82
C THR A 24 -0.38 20.08 2.00
N GLU A 25 -1.64 19.88 2.39
CA GLU A 25 -2.29 20.59 3.49
C GLU A 25 -1.71 20.17 4.85
N TRP A 26 -1.44 21.14 5.73
CA TRP A 26 -0.77 20.93 7.01
C TRP A 26 -1.49 19.91 7.92
N TYR A 27 -2.81 19.87 7.87
CA TYR A 27 -3.64 18.94 8.66
C TYR A 27 -3.63 17.50 8.14
N ILE A 28 -3.16 17.23 6.92
CA ILE A 28 -2.91 15.87 6.40
C ILE A 28 -1.45 15.49 6.62
N LEU A 29 -0.54 16.45 6.42
CA LEU A 29 0.90 16.24 6.49
C LEU A 29 1.36 15.87 7.91
N VAL A 30 0.90 16.60 8.93
CA VAL A 30 1.24 16.34 10.33
C VAL A 30 0.84 14.92 10.78
N PRO A 31 -0.43 14.47 10.66
CA PRO A 31 -0.79 13.12 11.06
C PRO A 31 -0.09 12.05 10.21
N SER A 32 0.20 12.32 8.92
CA SER A 32 0.92 11.39 8.05
C SER A 32 2.35 11.13 8.55
N ILE A 33 3.07 12.17 8.96
CA ILE A 33 4.41 12.04 9.56
C ILE A 33 4.34 11.31 10.91
N VAL A 34 3.34 11.61 11.74
CA VAL A 34 3.12 10.91 13.02
C VAL A 34 2.87 9.42 12.79
N LEU A 35 2.03 9.07 11.82
CA LEU A 35 1.77 7.69 11.41
C LEU A 35 3.04 6.97 10.94
N LEU A 36 3.86 7.65 10.13
CA LEU A 36 5.15 7.16 9.66
C LEU A 36 6.12 6.88 10.81
N GLY A 37 6.29 7.86 11.70
CA GLY A 37 7.14 7.72 12.89
C GLY A 37 6.66 6.60 13.82
N TYR A 38 5.34 6.52 14.05
CA TYR A 38 4.74 5.46 14.87
C TYR A 38 4.90 4.07 14.25
N GLY A 39 4.76 3.96 12.93
CA GLY A 39 5.01 2.73 12.18
C GLY A 39 6.46 2.26 12.33
N CYS A 40 7.43 3.16 12.12
CA CYS A 40 8.85 2.90 12.35
C CYS A 40 9.14 2.44 13.78
N TYR A 41 8.58 3.14 14.78
CA TYR A 41 8.73 2.79 16.19
C TYR A 41 8.19 1.40 16.52
N LYS A 42 7.00 1.04 16.02
CA LYS A 42 6.38 -0.28 16.20
C LYS A 42 7.21 -1.42 15.59
N ILE A 43 7.80 -1.19 14.41
CA ILE A 43 8.69 -2.17 13.78
C ILE A 43 9.95 -2.35 14.63
N TRP A 44 10.56 -1.25 15.08
CA TRP A 44 11.74 -1.31 15.95
C TRP A 44 11.48 -2.04 17.27
N ASP A 45 10.39 -1.71 17.97
CA ASP A 45 9.96 -2.40 19.18
C ASP A 45 9.69 -3.90 18.92
N GLY A 46 9.02 -4.22 17.80
CA GLY A 46 8.75 -5.60 17.39
C GLY A 46 10.01 -6.42 17.08
N ILE A 47 11.05 -5.79 16.54
CA ILE A 47 12.38 -6.38 16.33
C ILE A 47 13.06 -6.62 17.67
N LYS A 48 13.07 -5.62 18.57
CA LYS A 48 13.70 -5.70 19.88
C LYS A 48 13.08 -6.81 20.74
N LYS A 49 11.75 -6.89 20.79
CA LYS A 49 11.02 -7.98 21.48
C LYS A 49 11.25 -9.34 20.82
N GLY A 50 11.35 -9.36 19.49
CA GLY A 50 11.59 -10.57 18.72
C GLY A 50 12.94 -11.26 19.00
N LYS A 51 13.92 -10.58 19.59
CA LYS A 51 15.21 -11.16 20.00
C LYS A 51 15.10 -12.08 21.23
N LYS A 52 14.04 -11.94 22.04
CA LYS A 52 13.84 -12.74 23.26
C LYS A 52 12.94 -13.96 23.07
N PHE A 53 12.54 -14.27 21.83
CA PHE A 53 11.62 -15.37 21.55
C PHE A 53 12.32 -16.72 21.37
N THR A 54 11.62 -17.79 21.74
CA THR A 54 12.06 -19.17 21.49
C THR A 54 11.95 -19.52 20.00
N ALA A 55 12.62 -20.59 19.58
CA ALA A 55 12.65 -21.03 18.18
C ALA A 55 11.25 -21.34 17.63
N GLU A 56 10.39 -21.97 18.43
CA GLU A 56 9.00 -22.31 18.06
C GLU A 56 8.14 -21.06 17.83
N GLN A 57 8.24 -20.07 18.72
CA GLN A 57 7.53 -18.79 18.57
C GLN A 57 7.99 -18.04 17.32
N LYS A 58 9.27 -18.14 16.96
CA LYS A 58 9.82 -17.52 15.73
C LYS A 58 9.27 -18.20 14.47
N ALA A 59 9.15 -19.52 14.46
CA ALA A 59 8.61 -20.27 13.33
C ALA A 59 7.13 -19.94 13.07
N ASN A 60 6.30 -19.91 14.14
CA ASN A 60 4.89 -19.55 14.00
C ASN A 60 4.70 -18.10 13.54
N SER A 61 5.49 -17.17 14.08
CA SER A 61 5.47 -15.76 13.67
C SER A 61 5.81 -15.59 12.18
N LYS A 62 6.81 -16.33 11.68
CA LYS A 62 7.18 -16.32 10.25
C LYS A 62 6.03 -16.80 9.37
N ARG A 63 5.31 -17.84 9.78
CA ARG A 63 4.14 -18.37 9.05
C ARG A 63 3.02 -17.34 8.93
N THR A 64 2.73 -16.61 10.02
CA THR A 64 1.72 -15.55 10.01
C THR A 64 2.10 -14.40 9.08
N ILE A 65 3.36 -13.96 9.11
CA ILE A 65 3.87 -12.90 8.22
C ILE A 65 3.75 -13.33 6.75
N ILE A 66 4.13 -14.56 6.41
CA ILE A 66 4.03 -15.06 5.03
C ILE A 66 2.58 -15.05 4.54
N ARG A 67 1.62 -15.51 5.36
CA ARG A 67 0.19 -15.48 5.02
C ARG A 67 -0.32 -14.06 4.78
N PHE A 68 0.12 -13.10 5.58
CA PHE A 68 -0.22 -11.70 5.40
C PHE A 68 0.33 -11.16 4.06
N VAL A 69 1.60 -11.42 3.74
CA VAL A 69 2.22 -10.98 2.48
C VAL A 69 1.51 -11.59 1.27
N ILE A 70 1.13 -12.86 1.33
CA ILE A 70 0.35 -13.51 0.26
C ILE A 70 -1.00 -12.80 0.08
N GLY A 71 -1.71 -12.50 1.17
CA GLY A 71 -2.98 -11.76 1.10
C GLY A 71 -2.82 -10.37 0.48
N VAL A 72 -1.76 -9.64 0.85
CA VAL A 72 -1.45 -8.33 0.26
C VAL A 72 -1.14 -8.45 -1.23
N ALA A 73 -0.33 -9.43 -1.63
CA ALA A 73 0.03 -9.64 -3.04
C ALA A 73 -1.20 -9.95 -3.91
N ILE A 74 -2.09 -10.82 -3.43
CA ILE A 74 -3.34 -11.12 -4.12
C ILE A 74 -4.22 -9.87 -4.21
N GLY A 75 -4.37 -9.13 -3.11
CA GLY A 75 -5.15 -7.89 -3.09
C GLY A 75 -4.64 -6.84 -4.07
N LEU A 76 -3.32 -6.63 -4.14
CA LEU A 76 -2.70 -5.71 -5.10
C LEU A 76 -2.90 -6.15 -6.54
N TYR A 77 -2.73 -7.44 -6.82
CA TYR A 77 -2.94 -7.99 -8.17
C TYR A 77 -4.39 -7.83 -8.63
N THR A 78 -5.34 -8.22 -7.78
CA THR A 78 -6.78 -8.07 -8.06
C THR A 78 -7.16 -6.60 -8.25
N GLY A 79 -6.68 -5.71 -7.37
CA GLY A 79 -6.93 -4.28 -7.49
C GLY A 79 -6.37 -3.68 -8.79
N PHE A 80 -5.15 -4.06 -9.17
CA PHE A 80 -4.54 -3.65 -10.43
C PHE A 80 -5.35 -4.13 -11.64
N ALA A 81 -5.76 -5.40 -11.65
CA ALA A 81 -6.54 -5.95 -12.75
C ALA A 81 -7.89 -5.22 -12.94
N ILE A 82 -8.59 -4.94 -11.84
CA ILE A 82 -9.86 -4.19 -11.88
C ILE A 82 -9.63 -2.76 -12.37
N MET A 83 -8.63 -2.07 -11.82
CA MET A 83 -8.33 -0.68 -12.21
C MET A 83 -7.93 -0.59 -13.69
N PHE A 84 -7.17 -1.57 -14.19
CA PHE A 84 -6.80 -1.66 -15.60
C PHE A 84 -8.01 -1.89 -16.51
N ALA A 85 -8.94 -2.76 -16.11
CA ALA A 85 -10.16 -3.00 -16.87
C ALA A 85 -11.05 -1.74 -16.94
N ILE A 86 -11.19 -1.01 -15.83
CA ILE A 86 -11.98 0.23 -15.80
C ILE A 86 -11.29 1.33 -16.61
N SER A 87 -9.98 1.53 -16.44
CA SER A 87 -9.24 2.59 -17.13
C SER A 87 -9.19 2.38 -18.64
N SER A 88 -9.04 1.13 -19.10
CA SER A 88 -9.02 0.84 -20.54
C SER A 88 -10.38 1.10 -21.21
N ALA A 89 -11.48 0.80 -20.52
CA ALA A 89 -12.83 1.11 -21.00
C ALA A 89 -13.08 2.62 -21.10
N GLU A 90 -12.69 3.40 -20.07
CA GLU A 90 -12.82 4.87 -20.10
C GLU A 90 -11.90 5.51 -21.15
N HIS A 91 -10.69 4.98 -21.35
CA HIS A 91 -9.78 5.49 -22.37
C HIS A 91 -10.36 5.33 -23.78
N GLN A 92 -10.95 4.17 -24.08
CA GLN A 92 -11.64 3.93 -25.35
C GLN A 92 -12.88 4.82 -25.53
N ARG A 93 -13.65 5.02 -24.46
CA ARG A 93 -14.80 5.93 -24.49
C ARG A 93 -14.38 7.38 -24.79
N MET A 94 -13.31 7.86 -24.16
CA MET A 94 -12.76 9.19 -24.41
C MET A 94 -12.24 9.33 -25.85
N HIS A 95 -11.57 8.31 -26.37
CA HIS A 95 -11.10 8.29 -27.77
C HIS A 95 -12.25 8.44 -28.76
N ASN A 96 -13.30 7.61 -28.62
CA ASN A 96 -14.48 7.68 -29.48
C ASN A 96 -15.18 9.05 -29.42
N LEU A 97 -15.20 9.70 -28.24
CA LEU A 97 -15.78 11.04 -28.09
C LEU A 97 -14.93 12.11 -28.79
N LEU A 98 -13.60 12.01 -28.74
CA LEU A 98 -12.69 12.95 -29.43
C LEU A 98 -12.77 12.82 -30.94
N GLU A 99 -12.84 11.59 -31.45
CA GLU A 99 -13.04 11.26 -32.87
C GLU A 99 -14.39 11.84 -33.37
N GLN A 100 -15.47 11.67 -32.59
CA GLN A 100 -16.79 12.21 -32.92
C GLN A 100 -16.84 13.75 -32.94
N HIS A 101 -16.02 14.43 -32.13
CA HIS A 101 -15.93 15.90 -32.12
C HIS A 101 -14.93 16.45 -33.16
N GLY A 102 -14.26 15.58 -33.93
CA GLY A 102 -13.36 15.97 -35.02
C GLY A 102 -12.05 16.64 -34.56
N ILE A 103 -11.60 16.39 -33.32
CA ILE A 103 -10.40 17.00 -32.71
C ILE A 103 -9.18 16.05 -32.81
N GLU A 104 -9.26 15.00 -33.63
CA GLU A 104 -8.10 14.14 -33.86
C GLU A 104 -7.14 14.78 -34.88
N GLU A 105 -6.15 15.53 -34.37
CA GLU A 105 -4.91 15.79 -35.10
C GLU A 105 -4.14 14.47 -35.23
N HIS A 106 -4.26 13.80 -36.38
CA HIS A 106 -3.27 12.81 -36.83
C HIS A 106 -1.97 13.54 -37.23
N GLY A 107 -1.22 14.03 -36.25
CA GLY A 107 0.13 14.55 -36.41
C GLY A 107 1.16 13.48 -36.03
N HIS A 108 1.61 12.71 -37.02
CA HIS A 108 2.82 11.89 -36.94
C HIS A 108 4.07 12.73 -37.23
#